data_AF-A0A7K0QX45-F1
#
_entry.id   AF-A0A7K0QX45-F1
#
_cell.length_a   1.000
_cell.length_b   1.000
_cell.length_c   1.000
_cell.angle_alpha   90.00
_cell.angle_beta   90.00
_cell.angle_gamma   90.00
#
_symmetry.space_group_name_H-M   'P 1'
#
loop_
_entity.id
_entity.type
_entity.pdbx_description
1 polymer ?
#
loop_
_entity_poly.entity_id
_entity_poly.type
_entity_poly.pdbx_seq_one_letter_code
_entity_poly.pdbx_strand_id
1 'polypeptide(L)'
;MFDIGIGEIIVLAILGLVVFGPERLPKAAADAGRLVRQLRGMASGARKDLADSAGVDLSDAKDALRDIADLHPRRIVSSLMNDEPEPKPKRTQTPKGDGPAPFDPDAT
;
A
#
# COMPACT_ATOMS: atom_id res chain seq x y z
N MET A 1 -14.96 14.58 -1.78
CA MET A 1 -16.32 14.57 -1.21
C MET A 1 -17.25 14.34 -2.39
N PHE A 2 -17.60 13.09 -2.66
CA PHE A 2 -18.55 12.68 -3.69
C PHE A 2 -19.70 12.01 -2.94
N ASP A 3 -20.71 12.79 -2.57
CA ASP A 3 -21.98 12.26 -2.09
C ASP A 3 -22.76 11.81 -3.32
N ILE A 4 -22.43 10.61 -3.82
CA ILE A 4 -23.20 9.96 -4.88
C ILE A 4 -24.15 8.99 -4.19
N GLY A 5 -25.39 9.41 -4.03
CA GLY A 5 -26.48 8.57 -3.59
C GLY A 5 -27.12 7.81 -4.75
N ILE A 6 -28.10 6.97 -4.41
CA ILE A 6 -28.87 6.20 -5.41
C ILE A 6 -29.62 7.15 -6.36
N GLY A 7 -30.10 8.30 -5.86
CA GLY A 7 -30.78 9.31 -6.67
C GLY A 7 -29.88 9.90 -7.75
N GLU A 8 -28.66 10.30 -7.40
CA GLU A 8 -27.68 10.84 -8.33
C GLU A 8 -27.26 9.81 -9.39
N ILE A 9 -27.11 8.54 -9.02
CA ILE A 9 -26.84 7.45 -9.99
C ILE A 9 -27.95 7.37 -11.04
N ILE A 10 -29.22 7.44 -10.63
CA ILE A 10 -30.36 7.39 -11.56
C ILE A 10 -30.35 8.60 -12.49
N VAL A 11 -30.10 9.80 -11.97
CA VAL A 11 -30.00 11.02 -12.78
C VAL A 11 -28.88 10.90 -13.82
N LEU A 12 -27.70 10.41 -13.43
CA LEU A 12 -26.59 10.16 -14.34
C LEU A 12 -26.91 9.09 -15.39
N ALA A 13 -27.62 8.03 -15.00
CA ALA A 13 -28.06 6.99 -15.93
C ALA A 13 -29.01 7.58 -16.99
N ILE A 14 -30.03 8.35 -16.57
CA ILE A 14 -30.96 9.01 -17.51
C ILE A 14 -30.20 9.98 -18.41
N LEU A 15 -29.30 10.79 -17.86
CA LEU A 15 -28.50 11.72 -18.65
C LEU A 15 -27.66 10.99 -19.69
N GLY A 16 -26.99 9.90 -19.30
CA GLY A 16 -26.23 9.05 -20.21
C GLY A 16 -27.10 8.47 -21.32
N LEU A 17 -28.30 7.98 -20.98
CA LEU A 17 -29.26 7.45 -21.94
C LEU A 17 -29.76 8.51 -22.92
N VAL A 18 -29.97 9.76 -22.49
CA VAL A 18 -30.40 10.86 -23.38
C VAL A 18 -29.27 11.32 -24.30
N VAL A 19 -28.05 11.46 -23.78
CA VAL A 19 -26.90 11.95 -24.55
C VAL A 19 -26.42 10.93 -25.59
N PHE A 20 -26.27 9.67 -25.18
CA PHE A 20 -25.74 8.62 -26.06
C PHE A 20 -26.84 7.81 -26.75
N GLY A 21 -28.01 7.68 -26.14
CA GLY A 21 -29.07 6.76 -26.55
C GLY A 21 -28.99 5.40 -25.83
N PRO A 22 -30.14 4.77 -25.53
CA PRO A 22 -30.20 3.49 -24.80
C PRO A 22 -29.50 2.34 -25.51
N GLU A 23 -29.48 2.34 -26.85
CA GLU A 23 -28.83 1.27 -27.62
C GLU A 23 -27.32 1.46 -27.76
N ARG A 24 -26.82 2.71 -27.68
CA ARG A 24 -25.39 3.02 -27.91
C ARG A 24 -24.57 3.01 -26.64
N LEU A 25 -25.15 3.37 -25.50
CA LEU A 25 -24.51 3.35 -24.19
C LEU A 25 -23.87 2.00 -23.84
N PRO A 26 -24.57 0.84 -23.91
CA PRO A 26 -23.96 -0.44 -23.58
C PRO A 26 -22.80 -0.81 -24.51
N LYS A 27 -22.90 -0.45 -25.81
CA LYS A 27 -21.82 -0.66 -26.77
C LYS A 27 -20.60 0.20 -26.46
N ALA A 28 -20.80 1.49 -26.16
CA ALA A 28 -19.74 2.41 -25.79
C ALA A 28 -19.03 1.97 -24.49
N ALA A 29 -19.79 1.54 -23.48
CA ALA A 29 -19.23 0.99 -22.24
C ALA A 29 -18.40 -0.28 -22.50
N ALA A 30 -18.87 -1.18 -23.37
CA ALA A 30 -18.14 -2.38 -23.74
C ALA A 30 -16.83 -2.04 -24.48
N ASP A 31 -16.85 -1.08 -25.39
CA ASP A 31 -15.68 -0.64 -26.14
C ASP A 31 -14.65 0.04 -25.21
N ALA A 32 -15.10 0.90 -24.31
CA ALA A 32 -14.25 1.49 -23.27
C ALA A 32 -13.65 0.42 -22.35
N GLY A 33 -14.44 -0.58 -21.93
CA GLY A 33 -13.95 -1.69 -21.11
C GLY A 33 -12.89 -2.52 -21.83
N ARG A 34 -13.06 -2.77 -23.13
CA ARG A 34 -12.06 -3.45 -23.97
C ARG A 34 -10.77 -2.64 -24.06
N LEU A 35 -10.87 -1.34 -24.30
CA LEU A 35 -9.71 -0.43 -24.32
C LEU A 35 -8.95 -0.46 -22.99
N VAL A 36 -9.66 -0.32 -21.87
CA VAL A 36 -9.04 -0.38 -20.52
C VAL A 36 -8.35 -1.72 -20.29
N ARG A 37 -8.97 -2.83 -20.71
CA ARG A 37 -8.37 -4.16 -20.58
C ARG A 37 -7.12 -4.32 -21.43
N GLN A 38 -7.12 -3.82 -22.66
CA GLN A 38 -5.96 -3.82 -23.54
C GLN A 38 -4.82 -2.98 -22.95
N LEU A 39 -5.12 -1.76 -22.51
CA LEU A 39 -4.17 -0.88 -21.84
C LEU A 39 -3.59 -1.52 -20.57
N ARG A 40 -4.43 -2.18 -19.77
CA ARG A 40 -3.98 -2.90 -18.57
C ARG A 40 -3.05 -4.07 -18.93
N GLY A 41 -3.35 -4.81 -19.99
CA GLY A 41 -2.51 -5.89 -20.50
C GLY A 41 -1.15 -5.37 -20.97
N MET A 42 -1.15 -4.33 -21.80
CA MET A 42 0.08 -3.68 -22.29
C MET A 42 0.92 -3.12 -21.14
N ALA A 43 0.32 -2.42 -20.18
CA ALA A 43 1.03 -1.87 -19.03
C ALA A 43 1.62 -2.97 -18.13
N SER A 44 0.91 -4.10 -17.99
CA SER A 44 1.41 -5.25 -17.22
C SER A 44 2.56 -5.97 -17.94
N GLY A 45 2.46 -6.13 -19.26
CA GLY A 45 3.52 -6.69 -20.10
C GLY A 45 4.79 -5.83 -20.06
N ALA A 46 4.66 -4.52 -20.33
CA ALA A 46 5.79 -3.59 -20.26
C ALA A 46 6.45 -3.56 -18.88
N ARG A 47 5.66 -3.57 -17.79
CA ARG A 47 6.20 -3.68 -16.42
C ARG A 47 6.99 -4.98 -16.20
N LYS A 48 6.50 -6.09 -16.75
CA LYS A 48 7.19 -7.39 -16.68
C LYS A 48 8.50 -7.34 -17.46
N ASP A 49 8.48 -6.82 -18.68
CA ASP A 49 9.67 -6.71 -19.53
C ASP A 49 10.72 -5.78 -18.90
N LEU A 50 10.30 -4.70 -18.25
CA LEU A 50 11.16 -3.80 -17.47
C LEU A 50 11.73 -4.48 -16.22
N ALA A 51 10.95 -5.28 -15.50
CA ALA A 51 11.42 -6.03 -14.34
C ALA A 51 12.45 -7.11 -14.75
N ASP A 52 12.15 -7.85 -15.81
CA ASP A 52 13.01 -8.92 -16.33
C ASP A 52 14.32 -8.36 -16.93
N SER A 53 14.29 -7.17 -17.57
CA SER A 53 15.47 -6.55 -18.20
C SER A 53 16.32 -5.68 -17.28
N ALA A 54 15.73 -4.99 -16.30
CA ALA A 54 16.47 -4.10 -15.40
C ALA A 54 17.10 -4.85 -14.22
N GLY A 55 16.72 -6.11 -13.95
CA GLY A 55 17.18 -6.88 -12.78
C GLY A 55 16.76 -6.28 -11.44
N VAL A 56 15.95 -5.22 -11.47
CA VAL A 56 15.33 -4.59 -10.31
C VAL A 56 13.98 -5.26 -10.13
N ASP A 57 13.83 -6.00 -9.04
CA ASP A 57 12.57 -6.67 -8.70
C ASP A 57 11.51 -5.60 -8.40
N LEU A 58 10.74 -5.23 -9.43
CA LEU A 58 9.69 -4.22 -9.32
C LEU A 58 8.60 -4.66 -8.34
N SER A 59 8.59 -5.94 -7.97
CA SER A 59 7.84 -6.54 -6.86
C SER A 59 8.19 -5.86 -5.53
N ASP A 60 9.47 -5.72 -5.20
CA ASP A 60 9.93 -5.07 -3.97
C ASP A 60 9.55 -3.60 -3.92
N ALA A 61 9.69 -2.89 -5.06
CA ALA A 61 9.29 -1.49 -5.16
C ALA A 61 7.76 -1.31 -5.01
N LYS A 62 6.98 -2.24 -5.56
CA LYS A 62 5.52 -2.24 -5.45
C LYS A 62 5.06 -2.59 -4.04
N ASP A 63 5.74 -3.52 -3.38
CA ASP A 63 5.47 -3.90 -1.98
C ASP A 63 5.84 -2.76 -1.03
N ALA A 64 6.97 -2.09 -1.25
CA ALA A 64 7.31 -0.86 -0.53
C ALA A 64 6.29 0.27 -0.74
N LEU A 65 5.81 0.48 -1.96
CA LEU A 65 4.76 1.47 -2.25
C LEU A 65 3.42 1.11 -1.60
N ARG A 66 3.12 -0.19 -1.51
CA ARG A 66 1.93 -0.69 -0.83
C ARG A 66 2.02 -0.48 0.68
N ASP A 67 3.18 -0.72 1.29
CA ASP A 67 3.44 -0.42 2.71
C ASP A 67 3.36 1.09 3.03
N ILE A 68 3.74 1.95 2.08
CA ILE A 68 3.54 3.41 2.20
C ILE A 68 2.05 3.74 2.15
N ALA A 69 1.31 3.11 1.24
CA ALA A 69 -0.13 3.33 1.06
C ALA A 69 -0.96 2.77 2.24
N ASP A 70 -0.49 1.70 2.88
CA ASP A 70 -1.14 1.01 4.01
C ASP A 70 -0.73 1.59 5.40
N LEU A 71 -0.30 2.86 5.45
CA LEU A 71 -0.36 3.72 6.65
C LEU A 71 0.80 3.71 7.69
N HIS A 72 2.07 3.45 7.35
CA HIS A 72 3.18 3.77 8.28
C HIS A 72 4.45 4.35 7.63
N PRO A 73 4.42 5.62 7.17
CA PRO A 73 5.59 6.29 6.58
C PRO A 73 6.80 6.35 7.54
N ARG A 74 6.55 6.37 8.86
CA ARG A 74 7.61 6.42 9.87
C ARG A 74 8.47 5.16 9.92
N ARG A 75 7.94 3.98 9.57
CA ARG A 75 8.71 2.72 9.57
C ARG A 75 9.69 2.64 8.41
N ILE A 76 9.29 3.17 7.26
CA ILE A 76 10.08 3.17 6.03
C ILE A 76 11.20 4.22 6.11
N VAL A 77 10.89 5.40 6.65
CA VAL A 77 11.92 6.40 6.94
C VAL A 77 12.92 5.84 7.94
N SER A 78 12.48 5.13 8.99
CA SER A 78 13.42 4.50 9.93
C SER A 78 14.23 3.36 9.33
N SER A 79 13.71 2.57 8.39
CA SER A 79 14.50 1.51 7.75
C SER A 79 15.51 2.05 6.74
N LEU A 80 15.16 3.12 6.01
CA LEU A 80 16.06 3.77 5.04
C LEU A 80 17.13 4.63 5.70
N MET A 81 16.83 5.27 6.84
CA MET A 81 17.83 6.03 7.61
C MET A 81 18.76 5.13 8.42
N ASN A 82 18.33 3.91 8.77
CA ASN A 82 19.13 2.95 9.55
C ASN A 82 20.01 2.03 8.67
N ASP A 83 20.04 2.23 7.35
CA ASP A 83 20.98 1.56 6.44
C ASP A 83 22.33 2.28 6.29
N GLU A 84 22.58 3.34 7.09
CA GLU A 84 23.96 3.67 7.43
C GLU A 84 24.50 2.56 8.35
N PRO A 85 25.69 1.97 8.06
CA PRO A 85 26.28 0.94 8.89
C PRO A 85 26.77 1.55 10.22
N GLU A 86 25.84 1.78 11.14
CA GLU A 86 26.14 2.24 12.49
C GLU A 86 26.66 1.05 13.34
N PRO A 87 27.84 1.19 13.98
CA PRO A 87 28.42 0.14 14.79
C PRO A 87 27.65 -0.02 16.12
N LYS A 88 27.22 -1.27 16.38
CA LYS A 88 26.66 -1.83 17.63
C LYS A 88 26.79 -0.96 18.90
N PRO A 89 25.70 -0.75 19.65
CA PRO A 89 25.79 -0.68 21.11
C PRO A 89 25.64 -2.09 21.70
N LYS A 90 26.72 -2.58 22.34
CA LYS A 90 26.65 -3.75 23.22
C LYS A 90 25.57 -3.49 24.27
N ARG A 91 24.47 -4.25 24.21
CA ARG A 91 23.45 -4.29 25.26
C ARG A 91 24.12 -4.78 26.54
N THR A 92 24.42 -3.87 27.46
CA THR A 92 24.85 -4.19 28.83
C THR A 92 23.76 -5.06 29.45
N GLN A 93 24.02 -6.36 29.53
CA GLN A 93 23.23 -7.28 30.32
C GLN A 93 23.57 -6.99 31.78
N THR A 94 22.68 -6.29 32.48
CA THR A 94 22.67 -6.22 33.94
C THR A 94 22.51 -7.66 34.46
N PRO A 95 23.37 -8.15 35.38
CA PRO A 95 23.23 -9.50 35.90
C PRO A 95 21.93 -9.59 36.68
N LYS A 96 21.11 -10.55 36.27
CA LYS A 96 19.91 -11.02 36.98
C LYS A 96 20.35 -11.53 38.35
N GLY A 97 20.05 -10.77 39.40
CA GLY A 97 20.26 -11.17 40.78
C GLY A 97 19.24 -12.24 41.17
N ASP A 98 19.73 -13.47 41.37
CA ASP A 98 19.00 -14.53 42.05
C ASP A 98 19.27 -14.41 43.56
N GLY A 99 18.21 -14.17 44.35
CA GLY A 99 18.26 -14.26 45.82
C GLY A 99 17.21 -13.36 46.51
N PRO A 100 16.39 -13.88 47.44
CA PRO A 100 15.47 -13.04 48.21
C PRO A 100 16.27 -12.13 49.15
N ALA A 101 15.90 -10.84 49.21
CA ALA A 101 16.52 -9.88 50.12
C ALA A 101 16.32 -10.31 51.59
N PRO A 102 17.34 -10.17 52.47
CA PRO A 102 17.18 -10.45 53.89
C PRO A 102 16.16 -9.48 54.52
N PHE A 103 15.25 -10.01 55.33
CA PHE A 103 14.41 -9.18 56.22
C PHE A 103 15.28 -8.52 57.28
N ASP A 104 15.21 -7.20 57.38
CA ASP A 104 15.85 -6.39 58.42
C ASP A 104 14.81 -6.05 59.51
N PRO A 105 14.88 -6.64 60.71
CA PRO A 105 13.91 -6.41 61.78
C PRO A 105 14.14 -5.12 62.58
N ASP A 106 15.13 -4.28 62.26
CA ASP A 106 15.36 -3.01 62.96
C ASP A 106 14.64 -1.80 62.33
N ALA A 107 13.76 -2.03 61.36
CA ALA A 107 12.87 -1.02 60.79
C ALA A 107 11.49 -0.97 61.49
N THR A 108 11.47 -0.61 62.78
CA THR A 108 10.32 -0.21 63.66
C THR A 108 9.10 -1.13 63.74
#